data_AF-A0A2U1K186-F1
#
_entry.id   AF-A0A2U1K186-F1
#
_cell.length_a   1.000
_cell.length_b   1.000
_cell.length_c   1.000
_cell.angle_alpha   90.00
_cell.angle_beta   90.00
_cell.angle_gamma   90.00
#
_symmetry.space_group_name_H-M   'P 1'
#
loop_
_entity.id
_entity.type
_entity.pdbx_description
1 polymer ?
#
loop_
_entity_poly.entity_id
_entity_poly.type
_entity_poly.pdbx_seq_one_letter_code
_entity_poly.pdbx_strand_id
1 'polypeptide(L)'
;MLTDQEQTKIESIFIQIEPKILRSIQLYKESEIFRQGIIVGLPSNKRGFYDTLYINIEKITPWQLKTFDRRVKKDIPGMAFIEQYDTITRLGFRK
;
A
#
# COMPACT_ATOMS: atom_id res chain seq x y z
N MET A 1 -2.11 -3.48 -13.93
CA MET A 1 -1.01 -4.36 -13.45
C MET A 1 0.29 -3.61 -13.18
N LEU A 2 0.82 -3.78 -11.97
CA LEU A 2 2.06 -3.15 -11.47
C LEU A 2 3.31 -3.91 -11.93
N THR A 3 4.34 -3.19 -12.37
CA THR A 3 5.65 -3.76 -12.72
C THR A 3 6.47 -4.07 -11.46
N ASP A 4 7.48 -4.94 -11.56
CA ASP A 4 8.35 -5.28 -10.43
C ASP A 4 9.07 -4.04 -9.85
N GLN A 5 9.44 -3.09 -10.72
CA GLN A 5 10.05 -1.83 -10.29
C GLN A 5 9.05 -0.95 -9.53
N GLU A 6 7.78 -0.93 -9.96
CA GLU A 6 6.71 -0.20 -9.27
C GLU A 6 6.41 -0.84 -7.92
N GLN A 7 6.32 -2.17 -7.86
CA GLN A 7 6.12 -2.92 -6.61
C GLN A 7 7.26 -2.63 -5.61
N THR A 8 8.52 -2.67 -6.05
CA THR A 8 9.68 -2.35 -5.20
C THR A 8 9.63 -0.92 -4.65
N LYS A 9 9.24 0.05 -5.49
CA LYS A 9 9.08 1.46 -5.04
C LYS A 9 7.93 1.59 -4.04
N ILE A 10 6.79 0.94 -4.31
CA ILE A 10 5.61 0.93 -3.43
C ILE A 10 5.97 0.36 -2.06
N GLU A 11 6.63 -0.80 -2.01
CA GLU A 11 7.10 -1.42 -0.77
C GLU A 11 8.02 -0.49 0.01
N SER A 12 8.99 0.14 -0.66
CA SER A 12 9.90 1.10 -0.02
C SER A 12 9.15 2.30 0.58
N ILE A 13 8.08 2.77 -0.07
CA ILE A 13 7.27 3.89 0.45
C ILE A 13 6.51 3.45 1.68
N PHE A 14 5.86 2.29 1.63
CA PHE A 14 5.16 1.73 2.78
C PHE A 14 6.07 1.51 3.98
N ILE A 15 7.26 0.92 3.79
CA ILE A 15 8.25 0.74 4.87
C ILE A 15 8.70 2.08 5.47
N GLN A 16 8.81 3.14 4.67
CA GLN A 16 9.19 4.45 5.18
C GLN A 16 8.09 5.09 6.04
N ILE A 17 6.82 4.80 5.74
CA ILE A 17 5.65 5.31 6.47
C ILE A 17 5.39 4.52 7.75
N GLU A 18 5.49 3.20 7.66
CA GLU A 18 5.32 2.28 8.78
C GLU A 18 6.46 1.24 8.77
N PRO A 19 7.58 1.54 9.46
CA PRO A 19 8.76 0.67 9.49
C PRO A 19 8.51 -0.72 10.06
N LYS A 20 7.41 -0.92 10.78
CA LYS A 20 7.02 -2.21 11.35
C LYS A 20 6.33 -3.14 10.33
N ILE A 21 6.10 -2.69 9.10
CA ILE A 21 5.48 -3.50 8.06
C ILE A 21 6.33 -4.74 7.73
N LEU A 22 5.65 -5.88 7.63
CA LEU A 22 6.22 -7.10 7.06
C LEU A 22 6.46 -6.89 5.56
N ARG A 23 7.70 -7.15 5.13
CA ARG A 23 8.14 -6.92 3.74
C ARG A 23 7.56 -7.89 2.71
N SER A 24 6.69 -8.82 3.11
CA SER A 24 6.03 -9.74 2.17
C SER A 24 4.66 -9.22 1.76
N ILE A 25 4.44 -9.10 0.45
CA ILE A 25 3.10 -8.91 -0.10
C ILE A 25 2.29 -10.17 0.21
N GLN A 26 1.16 -10.00 0.90
CA GLN A 26 0.21 -11.07 1.17
C GLN A 26 -1.00 -10.90 0.28
N LEU A 27 -1.46 -12.00 -0.31
CA LEU A 27 -2.69 -12.00 -1.11
C LEU A 27 -3.88 -11.60 -0.23
N TYR A 28 -4.75 -10.77 -0.79
CA TYR A 28 -6.02 -10.45 -0.16
C TYR A 28 -6.80 -11.72 0.20
N LYS A 29 -7.31 -11.77 1.42
CA LYS A 29 -8.25 -12.80 1.87
C LYS A 29 -9.45 -12.10 2.47
N GLU A 30 -10.63 -12.40 1.94
CA GLU A 30 -11.89 -11.78 2.37
C GLU A 30 -12.20 -12.05 3.84
N SER A 31 -11.78 -13.21 4.37
CA SER A 31 -11.89 -13.54 5.80
C SER A 31 -11.05 -12.65 6.73
N GLU A 32 -10.12 -11.87 6.18
CA GLU A 32 -9.17 -11.04 6.93
C GLU A 32 -9.08 -9.65 6.30
N ILE A 33 -10.18 -8.90 6.41
CA ILE A 33 -10.37 -7.57 5.80
C ILE A 33 -9.32 -6.56 6.32
N PHE A 34 -8.88 -6.71 7.58
CA PHE A 34 -7.88 -5.84 8.21
C PHE A 34 -6.64 -6.61 8.65
N ARG A 35 -5.51 -6.27 8.04
CA ARG A 35 -4.17 -6.71 8.44
C ARG A 35 -3.29 -5.48 8.64
N GLN A 36 -3.09 -5.08 9.90
CA GLN A 36 -2.15 -4.01 10.21
C GLN A 36 -0.72 -4.50 9.95
N GLY A 37 0.14 -3.62 9.42
CA GLY A 37 1.55 -3.94 9.23
C GLY A 37 1.83 -4.95 8.11
N ILE A 38 0.88 -5.17 7.19
CA ILE A 38 1.06 -6.08 6.05
C ILE A 38 0.69 -5.33 4.76
N ILE A 39 1.50 -5.54 3.71
CA ILE A 39 1.18 -5.09 2.35
C ILE A 39 0.25 -6.12 1.74
N VAL A 40 -0.95 -5.68 1.37
CA VAL A 40 -1.95 -6.54 0.74
C VAL A 40 -1.94 -6.32 -0.76
N GLY A 41 -1.86 -7.42 -1.51
CA GLY A 41 -1.95 -7.42 -2.96
C GLY A 41 -3.28 -7.99 -3.47
N LEU A 42 -3.95 -7.22 -4.33
CA LEU A 42 -5.07 -7.71 -5.12
C LEU A 42 -4.51 -8.25 -6.46
N PRO A 43 -4.69 -9.55 -6.73
CA PRO A 43 -4.11 -10.17 -7.92
C PRO A 43 -4.74 -9.60 -9.19
N SER A 44 -3.95 -9.50 -10.24
CA SER A 44 -4.46 -9.22 -11.57
C SER A 44 -4.98 -10.49 -12.24
N ASN A 45 -5.58 -10.33 -13.42
CA ASN A 45 -5.95 -11.46 -14.28
C ASN A 45 -4.73 -12.30 -14.72
N LYS A 46 -3.51 -11.77 -14.60
CA LYS A 46 -2.27 -12.49 -14.92
C LYS A 46 -1.70 -13.09 -13.65
N ARG A 47 -1.54 -14.42 -13.64
CA ARG A 47 -1.01 -15.18 -12.50
C ARG A 47 0.35 -14.62 -12.05
N GLY A 48 0.46 -14.32 -10.76
CA GLY A 48 1.70 -13.83 -10.13
C GLY A 48 1.89 -12.32 -10.19
N PHE A 49 0.89 -11.56 -10.68
CA PHE A 49 0.96 -10.11 -10.73
C PHE A 49 -0.18 -9.45 -9.95
N TYR A 50 -0.01 -8.16 -9.65
CA TYR A 50 -0.96 -7.37 -8.86
C TYR A 50 -1.46 -6.16 -9.64
N ASP A 51 -2.75 -5.86 -9.54
CA ASP A 51 -3.32 -4.61 -10.05
C ASP A 51 -3.38 -3.54 -8.96
N THR A 52 -3.39 -3.94 -7.70
CA THR A 52 -3.43 -3.03 -6.55
C THR A 52 -2.59 -3.56 -5.40
N LEU A 53 -1.84 -2.66 -4.76
CA LEU A 53 -1.17 -2.89 -3.48
C LEU A 53 -1.66 -1.86 -2.47
N TYR A 54 -1.94 -2.27 -1.24
CA TYR A 54 -2.34 -1.34 -0.19
C TYR A 54 -1.88 -1.78 1.21
N ILE A 55 -1.88 -0.83 2.14
CA ILE A 55 -1.71 -1.06 3.58
C ILE A 55 -2.84 -0.36 4.34
N ASN A 56 -3.25 -0.94 5.45
CA ASN A 56 -4.17 -0.31 6.40
C ASN A 56 -3.38 0.14 7.62
N ILE A 57 -3.51 1.42 7.99
CA ILE A 57 -2.87 2.01 9.17
C ILE A 57 -3.98 2.54 10.09
N GLU A 58 -4.05 2.00 11.30
CA GLU A 58 -4.89 2.56 12.36
C GLU A 58 -4.24 3.86 12.88
N LYS A 59 -5.02 4.93 13.05
CA LYS A 59 -4.55 6.22 13.60
C LYS A 59 -3.32 6.78 12.87
N ILE A 60 -3.44 6.94 11.55
CA ILE A 60 -2.37 7.55 10.74
C ILE A 60 -2.00 8.94 11.28
N THR A 61 -0.70 9.18 11.46
CA THR A 61 -0.22 10.48 11.94
C THR A 61 -0.09 11.49 10.79
N PRO A 62 -0.15 12.81 11.06
CA PRO A 62 0.09 13.82 10.04
C PRO A 62 1.47 13.70 9.35
N TRP A 63 2.49 13.26 10.08
CA TRP A 63 3.83 13.03 9.55
C TRP A 63 3.86 11.85 8.56
N GLN A 64 3.16 10.76 8.87
CA GLN A 64 3.02 9.60 7.97
C GLN A 64 2.32 9.99 6.68
N LEU A 65 1.20 10.72 6.78
CA LEU A 65 0.44 11.18 5.63
C LEU A 65 1.26 12.13 4.74
N LYS A 66 1.97 13.08 5.35
CA LYS A 66 2.89 13.99 4.64
C LYS A 66 4.04 13.24 3.96
N THR A 67 4.58 12.23 4.62
CA THR A 67 5.65 11.39 4.04
C THR A 67 5.14 10.61 2.84
N PHE A 68 3.94 10.01 2.93
CA PHE A 68 3.29 9.35 1.81
C PHE A 68 3.12 10.31 0.63
N ASP A 69 2.43 11.45 0.84
CA ASP A 69 2.15 12.43 -0.22
C ASP A 69 3.43 12.90 -0.95
N ARG A 70 4.50 13.17 -0.19
CA ARG A 70 5.81 13.56 -0.76
C ARG A 70 6.43 12.43 -1.61
N ARG A 71 6.38 11.19 -1.14
CA ARG A 71 7.00 10.06 -1.85
C ARG A 71 6.23 9.67 -3.09
N VAL A 72 4.89 9.61 -3.02
CA VAL A 72 4.07 9.19 -4.17
C VAL A 72 4.22 10.16 -5.33
N LYS A 73 4.28 11.47 -5.07
CA LYS A 73 4.52 12.50 -6.11
C LYS A 73 5.89 12.37 -6.77
N LYS A 74 6.90 11.87 -6.05
CA LYS A 74 8.26 11.71 -6.54
C LYS A 74 8.47 10.41 -7.31
N ASP A 75 8.03 9.28 -6.76
CA ASP A 75 8.47 7.96 -7.20
C ASP A 75 7.48 7.26 -8.15
N ILE A 76 6.18 7.50 -7.95
CA ILE A 76 5.04 6.82 -8.61
C ILE A 76 3.82 7.76 -8.74
N PRO A 77 3.95 8.87 -9.51
CA PRO A 77 2.92 9.88 -9.61
C PRO A 77 1.64 9.33 -10.28
N GLY A 78 0.48 9.74 -9.77
CA GLY A 78 -0.83 9.41 -10.35
C GLY A 78 -1.36 7.99 -10.03
N MET A 79 -0.60 7.16 -9.32
CA MET A 79 -1.01 5.79 -9.00
C MET A 79 -1.60 5.63 -7.60
N ALA A 80 -1.37 6.61 -6.72
CA ALA A 80 -1.72 6.53 -5.31
C ALA A 80 -3.19 6.87 -5.04
N PHE A 81 -3.76 6.23 -4.02
CA PHE A 81 -5.06 6.57 -3.44
C PHE A 81 -5.01 6.50 -1.92
N ILE A 82 -5.95 7.21 -1.29
CA ILE A 82 -6.15 7.24 0.16
C ILE A 82 -7.63 7.04 0.41
N GLU A 83 -7.98 6.02 1.19
CA GLU A 83 -9.35 5.75 1.62
C GLU A 83 -9.40 5.80 3.15
N GLN A 84 -10.46 6.39 3.71
CA GLN A 84 -10.67 6.47 5.16
C GLN A 84 -11.89 5.66 5.57
N TYR A 85 -11.71 4.81 6.58
CA TYR A 85 -12.72 3.94 7.16
C TYR A 85 -12.66 4.07 8.68
N ASP A 86 -13.52 4.90 9.26
CA ASP A 86 -13.53 5.16 10.70
C ASP A 86 -12.13 5.56 11.22
N THR A 87 -11.49 4.73 12.03
CA THR A 87 -10.15 4.97 12.60
C THR A 87 -9.00 4.50 11.71
N ILE A 88 -9.30 3.94 10.55
CA ILE A 88 -8.34 3.28 9.69
C ILE A 88 -8.17 4.05 8.38
N THR A 89 -6.93 4.36 8.03
CA THR A 89 -6.57 4.92 6.73
C THR A 89 -5.92 3.86 5.89
N ARG A 90 -6.48 3.62 4.71
CA ARG A 90 -5.86 2.79 3.68
C ARG A 90 -5.04 3.67 2.76
N LEU A 91 -3.76 3.32 2.63
CA LEU A 91 -2.86 3.90 1.64
C LEU A 91 -2.64 2.84 0.58
N GLY A 92 -2.88 3.17 -0.70
CA GLY A 92 -2.75 2.19 -1.76
C GLY A 92 -2.30 2.77 -3.08
N PHE A 93 -2.01 1.84 -3.99
CA PHE A 93 -1.58 2.10 -5.35
C PHE A 93 -2.34 1.18 -6.29
N ARG A 94 -2.86 1.72 -7.39
CA ARG A 94 -3.60 0.95 -8.40
C ARG A 94 -3.17 1.30 -9.81
N LYS A 95 -3.31 0.34 -10.73
CA LYS A 95 -2.98 0.50 -12.14
C LYS A 95 -3.91 -0.27 -13.05
#